data_AF-A0A962AZ12-F1
#
_entry.id   AF-A0A962AZ12-F1
#
_cell.length_a   1.000
_cell.length_b   1.000
_cell.length_c   1.000
_cell.angle_alpha   90.00
_cell.angle_beta   90.00
_cell.angle_gamma   90.00
#
_symmetry.space_group_name_H-M   'P 1'
#
loop_
_entity.id
_entity.type
_entity.pdbx_description
1 polymer ?
#
loop_
_entity_poly.entity_id
_entity_poly.type
_entity_poly.pdbx_seq_one_letter_code
_entity_poly.pdbx_strand_id
1 'polypeptide(L)'
;MSKILKVVVAVGALAFATSTATMEAEARIRCNGPYQVLSSGSEHATPYCEDNYLAKVARGYGMRFSDRSVRQNPSVKAEICRTIGHDSRIQHICAQYRDGPRRH
;
A
#
# COMPACT_ATOMS: atom_id res chain seq x y z
N MET A 1 13.67 -54.12 21.20
CA MET A 1 13.80 -53.53 22.54
C MET A 1 15.12 -52.77 22.63
N SER A 2 15.03 -51.50 23.03
CA SER A 2 16.08 -50.48 23.03
C SER A 2 17.26 -50.82 23.93
N LYS A 3 18.47 -50.72 23.38
CA LYS A 3 19.75 -50.40 24.02
C LYS A 3 20.57 -49.80 22.84
N ILE A 4 21.29 -48.69 22.89
CA ILE A 4 22.11 -48.13 23.95
C ILE A 4 22.28 -46.65 23.58
N LEU A 5 21.84 -45.79 24.48
CA LEU A 5 22.25 -44.39 24.57
C LEU A 5 23.78 -44.34 24.80
N LYS A 6 24.56 -43.94 23.79
CA LYS A 6 25.94 -43.47 23.98
C LYS A 6 26.15 -42.21 23.18
N VAL A 7 25.84 -41.12 23.87
CA VAL A 7 26.34 -39.77 23.63
C VAL A 7 27.86 -39.86 23.44
N VAL A 8 28.34 -39.45 22.26
CA VAL A 8 29.74 -39.03 22.08
C VAL A 8 29.69 -37.54 21.78
N VAL A 9 30.14 -36.78 22.79
CA VAL A 9 30.34 -35.34 22.76
C VAL A 9 31.65 -35.03 22.03
N ALA A 10 31.60 -33.89 21.32
CA ALA A 10 32.69 -33.04 20.85
C ALA A 10 33.40 -33.46 19.55
N VAL A 11 33.18 -32.66 18.48
CA VAL A 11 34.21 -31.86 17.78
C VAL A 11 33.52 -30.74 16.99
N GLY A 12 34.01 -29.49 17.13
CA GLY A 12 34.15 -28.57 16.01
C GLY A 12 32.96 -27.70 15.62
N ALA A 13 33.12 -26.39 15.83
CA ALA A 13 32.29 -25.34 15.26
C ALA A 13 32.18 -25.45 13.73
N LEU A 14 30.97 -25.30 13.16
CA LEU A 14 30.71 -24.67 11.85
C LEU A 14 29.20 -24.69 11.55
N ALA A 15 28.69 -23.51 11.19
CA ALA A 15 27.51 -23.16 10.38
C ALA A 15 26.46 -24.25 10.06
N PHE A 16 25.16 -24.00 10.13
CA PHE A 16 24.46 -23.11 9.21
C PHE A 16 23.14 -22.65 9.84
N ALA A 17 23.04 -21.37 10.17
CA ALA A 17 21.76 -20.69 10.25
C ALA A 17 21.22 -20.60 8.82
N THR A 18 20.28 -21.46 8.44
CA THR A 18 19.58 -21.36 7.16
C THR A 18 18.59 -20.21 7.24
N SER A 19 19.07 -19.00 7.02
CA SER A 19 18.24 -17.84 6.74
C SER A 19 17.54 -18.10 5.41
N THR A 20 16.28 -18.54 5.47
CA THR A 20 15.38 -18.56 4.33
C THR A 20 15.13 -17.12 3.91
N ALA A 21 15.95 -16.62 3.00
CA ALA A 21 15.69 -15.38 2.28
C ALA A 21 14.41 -15.59 1.46
N THR A 22 13.26 -15.23 2.03
CA THR A 22 12.03 -15.06 1.28
C THR A 22 12.23 -13.88 0.35
N MET A 23 12.59 -14.14 -0.89
CA MET A 23 12.47 -13.14 -1.95
C MET A 23 10.98 -12.86 -2.10
N GLU A 24 10.47 -11.85 -1.40
CA GLU A 24 9.14 -11.33 -1.66
C GLU A 24 9.12 -10.91 -3.12
N ALA A 25 8.38 -11.65 -3.94
CA ALA A 25 8.08 -11.20 -5.29
C ALA A 25 7.32 -9.87 -5.14
N GLU A 26 7.97 -8.75 -5.42
CA GLU A 26 7.31 -7.45 -5.53
C GLU A 26 6.29 -7.54 -6.66
N ALA A 27 5.07 -7.95 -6.31
CA ALA A 27 3.93 -7.89 -7.20
C ALA A 27 3.70 -6.39 -7.51
N ARG A 28 4.08 -5.96 -8.71
CA ARG A 28 3.88 -4.58 -9.14
C ARG A 28 2.38 -4.28 -9.15
N ILE A 29 1.93 -3.45 -8.21
CA ILE A 29 0.54 -2.98 -8.16
C ILE A 29 0.21 -2.24 -9.47
N ARG A 30 -0.84 -2.70 -10.15
CA ARG A 30 -1.38 -2.07 -11.36
C ARG A 30 -2.64 -1.30 -10.97
N CYS A 31 -2.68 0.00 -11.29
CA CYS A 31 -3.85 0.83 -11.05
C CYS A 31 -4.50 1.23 -12.38
N ASN A 32 -5.83 1.11 -12.46
CA ASN A 32 -6.68 1.73 -13.46
C ASN A 32 -7.54 2.80 -12.78
N GLY A 33 -7.15 4.07 -12.92
CA GLY A 33 -7.75 5.14 -12.13
C GLY A 33 -7.62 4.88 -10.62
N PRO A 34 -8.72 4.96 -9.84
CA PRO A 34 -8.70 4.69 -8.41
C PRO A 34 -8.70 3.18 -8.07
N TYR A 35 -8.81 2.29 -9.06
CA TYR A 35 -8.96 0.86 -8.84
C TYR A 35 -7.64 0.11 -9.05
N GLN A 36 -7.37 -0.88 -8.19
CA GLN A 36 -6.32 -1.87 -8.39
C GLN A 36 -6.85 -3.00 -9.28
N VAL A 37 -6.08 -3.33 -10.31
CA VAL A 37 -6.33 -4.49 -11.19
C VAL A 37 -5.72 -5.73 -10.56
N LEU A 38 -6.55 -6.72 -10.22
CA LEU A 38 -6.11 -8.01 -9.69
C LEU A 38 -5.72 -8.97 -10.82
N SER A 39 -4.99 -10.04 -10.48
CA SER A 39 -4.61 -11.09 -11.44
C SER A 39 -5.81 -11.82 -12.07
N SER A 40 -6.96 -11.82 -11.40
CA SER A 40 -8.25 -12.28 -11.91
C SER A 40 -8.85 -11.38 -13.00
N GLY A 41 -8.30 -10.18 -13.20
CA GLY A 41 -8.88 -9.14 -14.06
C GLY A 41 -9.97 -8.30 -13.39
N SER A 42 -10.35 -8.59 -12.14
CA SER A 42 -11.27 -7.75 -11.38
C SER A 42 -10.60 -6.48 -10.88
N GLU A 43 -11.41 -5.42 -10.73
CA GLU A 43 -10.97 -4.12 -10.25
C GLU A 43 -11.54 -3.84 -8.86
N HIS A 44 -10.67 -3.43 -7.94
CA HIS A 44 -11.05 -3.11 -6.55
C HIS A 44 -10.52 -1.75 -6.14
N ALA A 45 -11.37 -0.92 -5.53
CA ALA A 45 -10.92 0.36 -4.98
C ALA A 45 -9.95 0.07 -3.83
N THR A 46 -8.78 0.70 -3.87
CA THR A 46 -7.77 0.55 -2.81
C THR A 46 -7.20 1.92 -2.45
N PRO A 47 -6.84 2.16 -1.18
CA PRO A 47 -6.23 3.43 -0.78
C PRO A 47 -5.00 3.78 -1.62
N TYR A 48 -4.21 2.78 -2.01
CA TYR A 48 -3.02 2.99 -2.83
C TYR A 48 -3.36 3.57 -4.21
N CYS A 49 -4.30 2.97 -4.95
CA CYS A 49 -4.66 3.45 -6.28
C CYS A 49 -5.50 4.73 -6.22
N GLU A 50 -6.37 4.87 -5.23
CA GLU A 50 -7.12 6.11 -4.97
C GLU A 50 -6.19 7.30 -4.75
N ASP A 51 -5.17 7.17 -3.90
CA ASP A 51 -4.25 8.27 -3.62
C ASP A 51 -3.38 8.63 -4.84
N ASN A 52 -2.96 7.65 -5.63
CA ASN A 52 -2.24 7.90 -6.89
C ASN A 52 -3.12 8.64 -7.89
N TYR A 53 -4.39 8.22 -7.98
CA TYR A 53 -5.35 8.85 -8.86
C TYR A 53 -5.68 10.28 -8.41
N LEU A 54 -5.82 10.49 -7.10
CA LEU A 54 -6.01 11.81 -6.50
C LEU A 54 -4.83 12.73 -6.83
N ALA A 55 -3.59 12.26 -6.69
CA ALA A 55 -2.40 13.00 -7.07
C ALA A 55 -2.37 13.33 -8.58
N LYS A 56 -2.75 12.37 -9.45
CA LYS A 56 -2.84 12.56 -10.90
C LYS A 56 -3.87 13.64 -11.26
N VAL A 57 -5.05 13.59 -10.65
CA VAL A 57 -6.12 14.57 -10.86
C VAL A 57 -5.68 15.95 -10.38
N ALA A 58 -5.10 16.04 -9.17
CA ALA A 58 -4.58 17.28 -8.60
C ALA A 58 -3.52 17.95 -9.50
N ARG A 59 -2.63 17.16 -10.11
CA ARG A 59 -1.66 17.65 -11.10
C ARG A 59 -2.32 18.25 -12.33
N GLY A 60 -3.47 17.71 -12.76
CA GLY A 60 -4.28 18.30 -13.84
C GLY A 60 -4.84 19.69 -13.51
N TYR A 61 -4.99 20.00 -12.22
CA TYR A 61 -5.36 21.33 -11.71
C TYR A 61 -4.15 22.22 -11.37
N GLY A 62 -2.93 21.80 -11.72
CA GLY A 62 -1.70 22.56 -11.44
C GLY A 62 -1.12 22.34 -10.04
N MET A 63 -1.73 21.50 -9.19
CA MET A 63 -1.20 21.18 -7.86
C MET A 63 -0.06 20.15 -7.98
N ARG A 64 1.15 20.48 -7.50
CA ARG A 64 2.35 19.65 -7.71
C ARG A 64 2.60 18.69 -6.55
N PHE A 65 1.68 17.75 -6.34
CA PHE A 65 1.84 16.67 -5.36
C PHE A 65 2.30 15.37 -6.02
N SER A 66 3.28 14.70 -5.40
CA SER A 66 3.67 13.34 -5.81
C SER A 66 2.71 12.31 -5.21
N ASP A 67 2.58 11.17 -5.87
CA ASP A 67 1.75 10.07 -5.38
C ASP A 67 2.15 9.65 -3.96
N ARG A 68 3.46 9.63 -3.67
CA ARG A 68 3.99 9.34 -2.32
C ARG A 68 3.58 10.40 -1.30
N SER A 69 3.60 11.68 -1.68
CA SER A 69 3.20 12.78 -0.81
C SER A 69 1.73 12.67 -0.41
N VAL A 70 0.85 12.31 -1.34
CA VAL A 70 -0.58 12.13 -1.06
C VAL A 70 -0.80 10.94 -0.12
N ARG A 71 -0.15 9.80 -0.39
CA ARG A 71 -0.27 8.58 0.43
C ARG A 71 0.22 8.74 1.88
N GLN A 72 1.32 9.46 2.07
CA GLN A 72 2.00 9.51 3.36
C GLN A 72 1.61 10.73 4.20
N ASN A 73 0.92 11.71 3.63
CA ASN A 73 0.57 12.94 4.32
C ASN A 73 -0.96 13.21 4.24
N PRO A 74 -1.71 12.91 5.32
CA PRO A 74 -3.14 13.19 5.38
C PRO A 74 -3.50 14.67 5.19
N SER A 75 -2.62 15.60 5.57
CA SER A 75 -2.85 17.04 5.36
C SER A 75 -2.80 17.41 3.87
N VAL A 76 -1.93 16.78 3.08
CA VAL A 76 -1.89 16.93 1.62
C VAL A 76 -3.19 16.42 1.00
N LYS A 77 -3.67 15.26 1.43
CA LYS A 77 -4.96 14.71 0.98
C LYS A 77 -6.12 15.66 1.32
N ALA A 78 -6.13 16.21 2.54
CA ALA A 78 -7.12 17.19 2.97
C ALA A 78 -7.04 18.51 2.20
N GLU A 79 -5.85 18.98 1.84
CA GLU A 79 -5.66 20.15 0.99
C GLU A 79 -6.27 19.92 -0.40
N ILE A 80 -5.87 18.85 -1.09
CA ILE A 80 -6.40 18.50 -2.41
C ILE A 80 -7.93 18.41 -2.37
N CYS A 81 -8.47 17.68 -1.39
CA CYS A 81 -9.92 17.48 -1.31
C CYS A 81 -10.70 18.75 -0.96
N ARG A 82 -10.14 19.69 -0.19
CA ARG A 82 -10.77 21.00 0.05
C ARG A 82 -10.73 21.90 -1.16
N THR A 83 -9.67 21.82 -1.98
CA THR A 83 -9.52 22.68 -3.16
C THR A 83 -10.32 22.17 -4.35
N ILE A 84 -10.27 20.86 -4.64
CA ILE A 84 -10.82 20.27 -5.87
C ILE A 84 -11.71 19.05 -5.63
N GLY A 85 -12.10 18.74 -4.39
CA GLY A 85 -12.93 17.56 -4.07
C GLY A 85 -14.34 17.57 -4.70
N HIS A 86 -14.73 18.66 -5.36
CA HIS A 86 -15.95 18.75 -6.17
C HIS A 86 -15.83 18.10 -7.55
N ASP A 87 -14.62 17.77 -8.01
CA ASP A 87 -14.41 17.01 -9.23
C ASP A 87 -15.03 15.60 -9.09
N SER A 88 -15.92 15.25 -10.02
CA SER A 88 -16.68 14.00 -10.01
C SER A 88 -15.79 12.75 -10.01
N ARG A 89 -14.58 12.84 -10.55
CA ARG A 89 -13.60 11.75 -10.59
C ARG A 89 -13.11 11.36 -9.20
N ILE A 90 -13.03 12.33 -8.28
CA ILE A 90 -12.43 12.14 -6.95
C ILE A 90 -13.40 12.43 -5.80
N GLN A 91 -14.65 12.78 -6.10
CA GLN A 91 -15.65 13.10 -5.10
C GLN A 91 -15.82 12.00 -4.05
N HIS A 92 -15.80 10.74 -4.46
CA HIS A 92 -15.89 9.59 -3.54
C HIS A 92 -14.67 9.49 -2.61
N ILE A 93 -13.46 9.72 -3.13
CA ILE A 93 -12.21 9.75 -2.36
C ILE A 93 -12.24 10.90 -1.33
N CYS A 94 -12.86 12.02 -1.71
CA CYS A 94 -12.89 13.24 -0.92
C CYS A 94 -14.11 13.38 0.01
N ALA A 95 -15.02 12.42 0.05
CA ALA A 95 -16.27 12.52 0.81
C ALA A 95 -16.05 12.91 2.28
N GLN A 96 -15.07 12.28 2.94
CA GLN A 96 -14.75 12.56 4.36
C GLN A 96 -14.19 13.96 4.64
N TYR A 97 -13.71 14.67 3.62
CA TYR A 97 -13.16 16.02 3.76
C TYR A 97 -14.19 17.11 3.38
N ARG A 98 -15.30 16.72 2.75
CA ARG A 98 -16.35 17.64 2.30
C ARG A 98 -17.49 17.76 3.31
N ASP A 99 -17.87 16.66 3.94
CA ASP A 99 -19.13 16.58 4.71
C ASP A 99 -18.97 16.92 6.21
N GLY A 100 -17.82 17.49 6.61
CA GLY A 100 -17.45 17.64 8.02
C GLY A 100 -17.23 16.27 8.70
N PRO A 101 -16.90 16.23 10.00
CA PRO A 101 -16.75 14.96 10.71
C PRO A 101 -18.08 14.18 10.63
N ARG A 102 -18.06 13.04 9.93
CA ARG A 102 -19.16 12.07 9.98
C ARG A 102 -19.26 11.58 11.41
N ARG A 103 -20.26 12.08 12.15
CA ARG A 103 -20.65 11.54 13.45
C ARG A 103 -21.18 10.12 13.19
N HIS A 104 -20.37 9.13 13.53
CA HIS A 104 -20.77 7.73 13.59
C HIS A 104 -21.43 7.47 14.94
#